data_AF-K6Z2B3-F1
#
_entry.id   AF-K6Z2B3-F1
#
_cell.length_a   1.000
_cell.length_b   1.000
_cell.length_c   1.000
_cell.angle_alpha   90.00
_cell.angle_beta   90.00
_cell.angle_gamma   90.00
#
_symmetry.space_group_name_H-M   'P 1'
#
loop_
_entity.id
_entity.type
_entity.pdbx_description
1 polymer ?
#
loop_
_entity_poly.entity_id
_entity_poly.type
_entity_poly.pdbx_seq_one_letter_code
_entity_poly.pdbx_strand_id
1 'polypeptide(L)'
;MKNTFFPHLFPGEHVLSMFARRLRFNVLRSVEVEQRALTSTNVSLTTQSILSPALQVVLKSINCAQERERILKEHSLMGFYSHSLNQKHVRDYLRTKGKAQHQKLKAAHCSKLASSKAWRWCNECVKEDTSNIGVAYWHVAHQLPTAITCPKHTTSKLLNSCSQCGFAIRDLKKVSNPSECCSVCRSKITQSTKILGGNLRWVQDRGLELHRSSEGILNPGYKYDMNHVVGACVSLLTKGKRLGLVQKHIHYQPLFSEWALKSGASCLFDENFSFEYDNAVSLHTTINTPTKVSPLSHLLWLRFFGVDSFGEFNRW
;
A
#
# COMPACT_ATOMS: atom_id res chain seq x y z
N MET A 1 27.73 1.84 18.58
CA MET A 1 26.71 2.42 17.66
C MET A 1 26.43 3.83 18.14
N LYS A 2 26.62 4.86 17.31
CA LYS A 2 26.11 6.20 17.65
C LYS A 2 24.58 6.08 17.78
N ASN A 3 24.01 6.59 18.86
CA ASN A 3 22.55 6.67 19.01
C ASN A 3 22.01 7.57 17.90
N THR A 4 21.51 6.97 16.83
CA THR A 4 20.87 7.68 15.73
C THR A 4 19.48 8.12 16.21
N PHE A 5 19.33 9.41 16.46
CA PHE A 5 18.04 9.99 16.80
C PHE A 5 17.06 9.96 15.61
N PHE A 6 15.80 9.61 15.87
CA PHE A 6 14.68 9.74 14.94
C PHE A 6 13.54 10.50 15.64
N PRO A 7 12.86 11.45 14.97
CA PRO A 7 11.67 12.09 15.52
C PRO A 7 10.55 11.07 15.79
N HIS A 8 9.69 11.43 16.73
CA HIS A 8 8.49 10.64 17.02
C HIS A 8 7.58 10.55 15.80
N LEU A 9 6.95 9.39 15.61
CA LEU A 9 5.95 9.14 14.57
C LEU A 9 4.61 9.75 15.02
N PHE A 10 3.96 10.51 14.13
CA PHE A 10 2.61 10.98 14.39
C PHE A 10 1.57 9.89 14.15
N PRO A 11 0.33 10.01 14.69
CA PRO A 11 -0.73 9.03 14.47
C PRO A 11 -0.99 8.77 12.98
N GLY A 12 -0.82 7.52 12.54
CA GLY A 12 -1.00 7.15 11.12
C GLY A 12 0.06 7.69 10.16
N GLU A 13 1.15 8.30 10.65
CA GLU A 13 2.24 8.78 9.80
C GLU A 13 3.01 7.62 9.17
N HIS A 14 3.28 7.69 7.87
CA HIS A 14 4.14 6.72 7.21
C HIS A 14 5.59 6.91 7.66
N VAL A 15 6.29 5.84 7.99
CA VAL A 15 7.67 5.85 8.51
C VAL A 15 8.66 6.61 7.61
N LEU A 16 8.45 6.58 6.29
CA LEU A 16 9.24 7.36 5.34
C LEU A 16 8.96 8.88 5.38
N SER A 17 7.78 9.31 5.83
CA SER A 17 7.48 10.70 6.18
C SER A 17 8.36 11.16 7.34
N MET A 18 8.34 10.40 8.44
CA MET A 18 9.20 10.67 9.60
C MET A 18 10.69 10.67 9.20
N PHE A 19 11.12 9.72 8.38
CA PHE A 19 12.49 9.68 7.86
C PHE A 19 12.80 10.93 7.02
N ALA A 20 11.89 11.39 6.15
CA ALA A 20 12.07 12.60 5.36
C ALA A 20 12.14 13.88 6.22
N ARG A 21 11.41 13.92 7.35
CA ARG A 21 11.56 14.97 8.38
C ARG A 21 12.93 14.90 9.04
N ARG A 22 13.39 13.70 9.44
CA ARG A 22 14.71 13.49 10.05
C ARG A 22 15.86 13.96 9.15
N LEU A 23 15.76 13.77 7.84
CA LEU A 23 16.78 14.23 6.90
C LEU A 23 16.94 15.76 6.87
N ARG A 24 15.97 16.52 7.36
CA ARG A 24 15.96 17.98 7.38
C ARG A 24 16.27 18.59 8.74
N PHE A 25 16.51 17.75 9.76
CA PHE A 25 16.88 18.24 11.09
C PHE A 25 18.30 18.80 11.13
N ASN A 26 19.18 18.31 10.26
CA ASN A 26 20.56 18.81 10.20
C ASN A 26 20.68 19.87 9.09
N VAL A 27 20.61 21.14 9.48
CA VAL A 27 20.73 22.27 8.55
C VAL A 27 22.12 22.40 7.91
N LEU A 28 23.15 21.74 8.47
CA LEU A 28 24.53 21.81 7.99
C LEU A 28 24.83 20.78 6.89
N ARG A 29 23.90 19.89 6.57
CA ARG A 29 24.09 18.83 5.56
C ARG A 29 22.94 18.84 4.56
N SER A 30 23.26 18.58 3.30
CA SER A 30 22.21 18.29 2.32
C SER A 30 21.47 17.00 2.68
N VAL A 31 20.23 16.89 2.21
CA VAL A 31 19.37 15.71 2.41
C VAL A 31 20.06 14.44 1.90
N GLU A 32 20.78 14.52 0.79
CA GLU A 32 21.50 13.40 0.18
C GLU A 32 22.70 12.96 1.02
N VAL A 33 23.45 13.92 1.59
CA VAL A 33 24.60 13.64 2.46
C VAL A 33 24.14 12.99 3.75
N GLU A 34 23.09 13.53 4.38
CA GLU A 34 22.54 12.95 5.61
C GLU A 34 21.94 11.56 5.35
N GLN A 35 21.28 11.33 4.20
CA GLN A 35 20.75 10.02 3.87
C GLN A 35 21.86 8.98 3.62
N ARG A 36 22.94 9.35 2.93
CA ARG A 36 24.11 8.47 2.74
C ARG A 36 24.75 8.13 4.08
N ALA A 37 24.83 9.08 5.01
CA ALA A 37 25.34 8.83 6.35
C ALA A 37 24.48 7.82 7.14
N LEU A 38 23.16 7.85 6.95
CA LEU A 38 22.22 6.95 7.64
C LEU A 38 22.11 5.56 6.97
N THR A 39 22.03 5.52 5.64
CA THR A 39 21.66 4.30 4.88
C THR A 39 22.81 3.70 4.05
N SER A 40 24.01 4.30 4.10
CA SER A 40 25.19 3.99 3.28
C SER A 40 25.01 4.21 1.77
N THR A 41 23.84 4.64 1.32
CA THR A 41 23.54 4.90 -0.08
C THR A 41 22.51 6.04 -0.21
N ASN A 42 22.28 6.55 -1.42
CA ASN A 42 21.24 7.55 -1.68
C ASN A 42 20.01 6.81 -2.24
N VAL A 43 18.99 6.59 -1.41
CA VAL A 43 17.79 5.81 -1.78
C VAL A 43 16.60 6.73 -1.99
N SER A 44 15.79 6.48 -3.01
CA SER A 44 14.53 7.21 -3.18
C SER A 44 13.50 6.79 -2.14
N LEU A 45 12.79 7.78 -1.58
CA LEU A 45 11.73 7.57 -0.60
C LEU A 45 10.39 7.50 -1.33
N THR A 46 10.12 6.36 -1.98
CA THR A 46 8.94 6.14 -2.83
C THR A 46 7.92 5.19 -2.16
N THR A 47 6.66 5.28 -2.58
CA THR A 47 5.58 4.36 -2.16
C THR A 47 5.68 2.98 -2.81
N GLN A 48 6.51 2.81 -3.85
CA GLN A 48 6.66 1.54 -4.58
C GLN A 48 7.36 0.44 -3.79
N SER A 49 8.13 0.82 -2.77
CA SER A 49 8.96 -0.09 -2.00
C SER A 49 8.36 -0.25 -0.61
N ILE A 50 7.64 -1.35 -0.37
CA ILE A 50 7.07 -1.65 0.97
C ILE A 50 8.18 -1.66 2.02
N LEU A 51 9.29 -2.33 1.70
CA LEU A 51 10.42 -2.52 2.59
C LEU A 51 11.66 -1.83 2.04
N SER A 52 11.72 -0.51 2.22
CA SER A 52 12.84 0.31 1.74
C SER A 52 14.10 0.18 2.63
N PRO A 53 15.30 0.44 2.10
CA PRO A 53 16.50 0.52 2.93
C PRO A 53 16.42 1.59 4.04
N ALA A 54 15.69 2.69 3.81
CA ALA A 54 15.47 3.73 4.82
C ALA A 54 14.66 3.19 6.02
N LEU A 55 13.62 2.39 5.76
CA LEU A 55 12.86 1.70 6.80
C LEU A 55 13.74 0.75 7.62
N GLN A 56 14.64 0.02 6.96
CA GLN A 56 15.58 -0.85 7.67
C GLN A 56 16.48 -0.11 8.65
N VAL A 57 16.91 1.11 8.33
CA VAL A 57 17.70 1.92 9.27
C VAL A 57 16.89 2.30 10.51
N VAL A 58 15.63 2.67 10.33
CA VAL A 58 14.70 2.97 11.45
C VAL A 58 14.49 1.72 12.31
N LEU A 59 14.27 0.56 11.72
CA LEU A 59 14.08 -0.68 12.49
C LEU A 59 15.34 -1.10 13.25
N LYS A 60 16.53 -0.87 12.69
CA LYS A 60 17.80 -1.18 13.36
C LYS A 60 18.08 -0.30 14.58
N SER A 61 17.52 0.91 14.66
CA SER A 61 17.66 1.76 15.85
C SER A 61 16.72 1.34 16.99
N ILE A 62 15.88 0.31 16.79
CA ILE A 62 14.89 -0.13 17.76
C ILE A 62 15.27 -1.52 18.28
N ASN A 63 15.52 -1.61 19.58
CA ASN A 63 15.93 -2.86 20.22
C ASN A 63 14.75 -3.80 20.52
N CYS A 64 13.54 -3.26 20.73
CA CYS A 64 12.34 -4.03 21.04
C CYS A 64 11.75 -4.66 19.77
N ALA A 65 11.51 -5.98 19.78
CA ALA A 65 10.95 -6.70 18.62
C ALA A 65 9.48 -6.32 18.37
N GLN A 66 8.71 -6.17 19.44
CA GLN A 66 7.29 -5.79 19.40
C GLN A 66 7.14 -4.39 18.80
N GLU A 67 8.01 -3.44 19.17
CA GLU A 67 7.99 -2.09 18.60
C GLU A 67 8.37 -2.08 17.10
N ARG A 68 9.33 -2.92 16.68
CA ARG A 68 9.66 -3.07 15.25
C ARG A 68 8.47 -3.61 14.46
N GLU A 69 7.77 -4.61 15.00
CA GLU A 69 6.56 -5.15 14.39
C GLU A 69 5.44 -4.09 14.34
N ARG A 70 5.23 -3.34 15.43
CA ARG A 70 4.26 -2.25 15.50
C ARG A 70 4.49 -1.19 14.43
N ILE A 71 5.72 -0.69 14.29
CA ILE A 71 6.07 0.29 13.24
C ILE A 71 5.84 -0.26 11.84
N LEU A 72 6.20 -1.52 11.58
CA LEU A 72 5.92 -2.14 10.30
C LEU A 72 4.41 -2.20 10.05
N LYS A 73 3.64 -2.66 11.03
CA LYS A 73 2.20 -2.83 10.91
C LYS A 73 1.47 -1.50 10.71
N GLU A 74 1.72 -0.53 11.59
CA GLU A 74 0.95 0.72 11.73
C GLU A 74 1.52 1.86 10.89
N HIS A 75 2.85 1.92 10.73
CA HIS A 75 3.55 3.04 10.10
C HIS A 75 4.18 2.66 8.75
N SER A 76 3.79 1.52 8.16
CA SER A 76 4.15 1.15 6.79
C SER A 76 2.99 0.40 6.12
N LEU A 77 3.17 0.04 4.85
CA LEU A 77 2.17 -0.75 4.13
C LEU A 77 2.13 -2.24 4.53
N MET A 78 2.98 -2.69 5.47
CA MET A 78 3.00 -4.10 5.89
C MET A 78 1.71 -4.56 6.57
N GLY A 79 0.97 -3.70 7.26
CA GLY A 79 -0.36 -4.07 7.77
C GLY A 79 -1.29 -4.54 6.66
N PHE A 80 -1.23 -3.93 5.48
CA PHE A 80 -1.99 -4.36 4.30
C PHE A 80 -1.37 -5.60 3.64
N TYR A 81 -0.08 -5.53 3.27
CA TYR A 81 0.56 -6.55 2.44
C TYR A 81 0.83 -7.88 3.14
N SER A 82 0.99 -7.92 4.47
CA SER A 82 1.31 -9.15 5.20
C SER A 82 0.31 -10.28 4.94
N HIS A 83 -0.96 -9.95 4.72
CA HIS A 83 -2.06 -10.90 4.51
C HIS A 83 -1.87 -11.82 3.30
N SER A 84 -1.22 -11.36 2.23
CA SER A 84 -0.91 -12.19 1.07
C SER A 84 0.57 -12.52 0.94
N LEU A 85 1.44 -12.07 1.83
CA LEU A 85 2.87 -12.38 1.73
C LEU A 85 3.22 -13.75 2.32
N ASN A 86 4.28 -14.34 1.78
CA ASN A 86 4.89 -15.53 2.38
C ASN A 86 5.50 -15.16 3.74
N GLN A 87 4.96 -15.74 4.81
CA GLN A 87 5.37 -15.43 6.19
C GLN A 87 6.82 -15.79 6.51
N LYS A 88 7.43 -16.72 5.78
CA LYS A 88 8.87 -16.99 5.89
C LYS A 88 9.68 -15.75 5.50
N HIS A 89 9.34 -15.09 4.38
CA HIS A 89 10.02 -13.87 3.93
C HIS A 89 9.82 -12.70 4.90
N VAL A 90 8.61 -12.55 5.45
CA VAL A 90 8.34 -11.51 6.47
C VAL A 90 9.19 -11.74 7.71
N ARG A 91 9.26 -12.99 8.18
CA ARG A 91 10.08 -13.39 9.34
C ARG A 91 11.57 -13.18 9.10
N ASP A 92 12.07 -13.56 7.93
CA ASP A 92 13.49 -13.40 7.58
C ASP A 92 13.89 -11.93 7.53
N TYR A 93 12.99 -11.07 7.04
CA TYR A 93 13.17 -9.61 7.06
C TYR A 93 13.21 -9.03 8.48
N LEU A 94 12.35 -9.50 9.39
CA LEU A 94 12.34 -9.08 10.80
C LEU A 94 13.58 -9.53 11.58
N ARG A 95 14.09 -10.73 11.25
CA ARG A 95 15.22 -11.36 11.94
C ARG A 95 16.58 -10.83 11.50
N THR A 96 16.71 -10.35 10.26
CA THR A 96 18.02 -9.99 9.70
C THR A 96 18.58 -8.70 10.30
N LYS A 97 19.42 -8.84 11.33
CA LYS A 97 20.39 -7.81 11.79
C LYS A 97 21.55 -7.59 10.79
N GLY A 98 21.26 -7.44 9.48
CA GLY A 98 22.22 -6.83 8.56
C GLY A 98 22.77 -7.62 7.38
N LYS A 99 22.37 -8.87 7.08
CA LYS A 99 22.82 -9.54 5.82
C LYS A 99 21.88 -9.36 4.62
N ALA A 100 20.63 -8.96 4.84
CA ALA A 100 19.64 -8.70 3.77
C ALA A 100 19.56 -7.22 3.36
N GLN A 101 20.66 -6.47 3.49
CA GLN A 101 20.70 -5.00 3.34
C GLN A 101 20.25 -4.50 1.95
N HIS A 102 20.08 -5.40 0.98
CA HIS A 102 19.67 -5.11 -0.39
C HIS A 102 18.40 -5.83 -0.85
N GLN A 103 17.75 -6.66 -0.03
CA GLN A 103 16.49 -7.30 -0.43
C GLN A 103 15.34 -6.29 -0.34
N LYS A 104 15.00 -5.71 -1.50
CA LYS A 104 13.70 -5.05 -1.69
C LYS A 104 12.65 -6.16 -1.76
N LEU A 105 11.85 -6.33 -0.71
CA LEU A 105 10.59 -7.03 -0.88
C LEU A 105 9.69 -6.10 -1.70
N LYS A 106 9.69 -6.31 -3.02
CA LYS A 106 8.70 -5.72 -3.90
C LYS A 106 7.43 -6.54 -3.71
N ALA A 107 6.33 -5.90 -3.32
CA ALA A 107 5.05 -6.59 -3.48
C ALA A 107 4.81 -6.86 -4.96
N ALA A 108 4.13 -7.96 -5.19
CA ALA A 108 3.70 -8.37 -6.50
C ALA A 108 3.05 -7.20 -7.24
N HIS A 109 3.58 -6.92 -8.43
CA HIS A 109 3.01 -5.96 -9.38
C HIS A 109 2.80 -4.52 -8.87
N CYS A 110 3.49 -4.10 -7.80
CA CYS A 110 3.41 -2.73 -7.29
C CYS A 110 3.62 -1.65 -8.36
N SER A 111 4.52 -1.88 -9.32
CA SER A 111 4.80 -0.94 -10.41
C SER A 111 3.59 -0.66 -11.30
N LYS A 112 2.60 -1.56 -11.32
CA LYS A 112 1.35 -1.46 -12.09
C LYS A 112 0.23 -0.74 -11.35
N LEU A 113 0.46 -0.32 -10.11
CA LEU A 113 -0.55 0.35 -9.29
C LEU A 113 -0.46 1.86 -9.46
N ALA A 114 -1.61 2.54 -9.52
CA ALA A 114 -1.66 4.00 -9.56
C ALA A 114 -1.05 4.63 -8.28
N SER A 115 -1.28 3.99 -7.12
CA SER A 115 -0.77 4.40 -5.80
C SER A 115 0.76 4.41 -5.69
N SER A 116 1.44 3.73 -6.62
CA SER A 116 2.89 3.58 -6.62
C SER A 116 3.61 4.67 -7.44
N LYS A 117 2.86 5.46 -8.23
CA LYS A 117 3.43 6.49 -9.11
C LYS A 117 3.78 7.77 -8.37
N ALA A 118 3.09 8.09 -7.28
CA ALA A 118 3.32 9.28 -6.45
C ALA A 118 2.74 9.10 -5.05
N TRP A 119 3.26 9.88 -4.10
CA TRP A 119 2.69 10.02 -2.78
C TRP A 119 1.36 10.76 -2.84
N ARG A 120 0.41 10.29 -2.01
CA ARG A 120 -0.96 10.79 -2.01
C ARG A 120 -1.33 11.51 -0.74
N TRP A 121 -2.17 12.54 -0.84
CA TRP A 121 -2.61 13.32 0.31
C TRP A 121 -4.03 13.87 0.15
N CYS A 122 -4.54 14.45 1.24
CA CYS A 122 -5.82 15.14 1.32
C CYS A 122 -5.58 16.52 1.94
N ASN A 123 -6.16 17.58 1.36
CA ASN A 123 -5.98 18.93 1.86
C ASN A 123 -6.67 19.17 3.20
N GLU A 124 -7.80 18.49 3.45
CA GLU A 124 -8.45 18.55 4.76
C GLU A 124 -7.55 17.95 5.85
N CYS A 125 -6.92 16.80 5.62
CA CYS A 125 -5.89 16.28 6.52
C CYS A 125 -4.73 17.27 6.68
N VAL A 126 -4.25 17.91 5.60
CA VAL A 126 -3.17 18.92 5.70
C VAL A 126 -3.55 20.05 6.65
N LYS A 127 -4.78 20.57 6.58
CA LYS A 127 -5.28 21.63 7.47
C LYS A 127 -5.37 21.15 8.91
N GLU A 128 -5.95 19.98 9.13
CA GLU A 128 -6.11 19.40 10.47
C GLU A 128 -4.76 19.09 11.12
N ASP A 129 -3.83 18.46 10.39
CA ASP A 129 -2.50 18.14 10.88
C ASP A 129 -1.72 19.42 11.23
N THR A 130 -1.80 20.45 10.38
CA THR A 130 -1.17 21.74 10.63
C THR A 130 -1.77 22.42 11.86
N SER A 131 -3.09 22.36 12.03
CA SER A 131 -3.77 23.01 13.16
C SER A 131 -3.52 22.27 14.49
N ASN A 132 -3.47 20.94 14.47
CA ASN A 132 -3.39 20.12 15.68
C ASN A 132 -1.95 19.79 16.11
N ILE A 133 -1.05 19.58 15.14
CA ILE A 133 0.33 19.11 15.38
C ILE A 133 1.37 20.15 14.95
N GLY A 134 0.96 21.17 14.18
CA GLY A 134 1.83 22.23 13.66
C GLY A 134 2.48 21.88 12.31
N VAL A 135 2.32 20.65 11.82
CA VAL A 135 2.88 20.22 10.53
C VAL A 135 2.08 19.08 9.92
N ALA A 136 1.81 19.20 8.61
CA ALA A 136 1.22 18.12 7.83
C ALA A 136 2.22 17.00 7.54
N TYR A 137 1.74 15.75 7.48
CA TYR A 137 2.57 14.58 7.26
C TYR A 137 1.90 13.57 6.31
N TRP A 138 2.67 12.61 5.81
CA TRP A 138 2.13 11.62 4.88
C TRP A 138 1.48 10.47 5.64
N HIS A 139 0.16 10.35 5.51
CA HIS A 139 -0.61 9.27 6.15
C HIS A 139 -0.44 7.93 5.44
N VAL A 140 -0.31 6.84 6.20
CA VAL A 140 -0.24 5.46 5.68
C VAL A 140 -1.53 5.11 4.94
N ALA A 141 -2.68 5.48 5.51
CA ALA A 141 -3.99 5.18 4.94
C ALA A 141 -4.16 5.76 3.52
N HIS A 142 -3.56 6.93 3.25
CA HIS A 142 -3.54 7.53 1.91
C HIS A 142 -2.64 6.76 0.93
N GLN A 143 -1.72 5.92 1.40
CA GLN A 143 -0.81 5.16 0.54
C GLN A 143 -1.28 3.72 0.27
N LEU A 144 -2.37 3.26 0.90
CA LEU A 144 -2.94 1.93 0.65
C LEU A 144 -3.35 1.77 -0.82
N PRO A 145 -3.00 0.66 -1.51
CA PRO A 145 -3.36 0.44 -2.91
C PRO A 145 -4.84 0.59 -3.24
N THR A 146 -5.72 0.34 -2.26
CA THR A 146 -7.18 0.43 -2.39
C THR A 146 -7.73 1.83 -2.13
N ALA A 147 -6.93 2.75 -1.58
CA ALA A 147 -7.40 4.08 -1.20
C ALA A 147 -7.55 4.97 -2.44
N ILE A 148 -8.77 5.45 -2.69
CA ILE A 148 -9.15 6.38 -3.76
C ILE A 148 -9.57 7.72 -3.14
N THR A 149 -10.35 7.67 -2.06
CA THR A 149 -10.72 8.84 -1.24
C THR A 149 -10.02 8.78 0.11
N CYS A 150 -9.97 9.92 0.81
CA CYS A 150 -9.45 9.96 2.17
C CYS A 150 -10.35 9.11 3.09
N PRO A 151 -9.80 8.16 3.88
CA PRO A 151 -10.61 7.40 4.83
C PRO A 151 -11.22 8.22 5.96
N LYS A 152 -10.67 9.41 6.23
CA LYS A 152 -11.20 10.38 7.21
C LYS A 152 -12.22 11.32 6.56
N HIS A 153 -11.86 11.90 5.41
CA HIS A 153 -12.72 12.80 4.62
C HIS A 153 -13.26 12.04 3.40
N THR A 154 -14.28 11.21 3.62
CA THR A 154 -14.70 10.12 2.70
C THR A 154 -15.10 10.54 1.29
N THR A 155 -15.51 11.80 1.12
CA THR A 155 -15.88 12.40 -0.17
C THR A 155 -14.69 13.00 -0.93
N SER A 156 -13.53 13.08 -0.30
CA SER A 156 -12.40 13.86 -0.79
C SER A 156 -11.42 12.95 -1.52
N LYS A 157 -11.31 13.11 -2.84
CA LYS A 157 -10.41 12.32 -3.68
C LYS A 157 -8.97 12.57 -3.25
N LEU A 158 -8.19 11.50 -3.10
CA LEU A 158 -6.78 11.64 -2.80
C LEU A 158 -6.05 12.29 -3.98
N LEU A 159 -5.29 13.33 -3.66
CA LEU A 159 -4.43 14.06 -4.59
C LEU A 159 -3.13 13.28 -4.78
N ASN A 160 -2.57 13.29 -5.99
CA ASN A 160 -1.28 12.66 -6.31
C ASN A 160 -0.39 13.56 -7.19
N SER A 161 -0.93 14.65 -7.71
CA SER A 161 -0.24 15.62 -8.56
C SER A 161 -0.92 17.00 -8.47
N CYS A 162 -0.22 18.02 -8.97
CA CYS A 162 -0.78 19.34 -9.18
C CYS A 162 -1.62 19.36 -10.46
N SER A 163 -2.86 19.84 -10.37
CA SER A 163 -3.75 19.98 -11.53
C SER A 163 -3.32 21.06 -12.53
N GLN A 164 -2.45 21.99 -12.14
CA GLN A 164 -2.01 23.10 -12.99
C GLN A 164 -0.75 22.76 -13.80
N CYS A 165 0.28 22.20 -13.17
CA CYS A 165 1.56 21.90 -13.83
C CYS A 165 1.89 20.40 -13.92
N GLY A 166 1.01 19.53 -13.44
CA GLY A 166 1.22 18.07 -13.44
C GLY A 166 2.28 17.56 -12.45
N PHE A 167 2.91 18.43 -11.66
CA PHE A 167 3.95 18.03 -10.72
C PHE A 167 3.44 16.99 -9.72
N ALA A 168 4.14 15.86 -9.60
CA ALA A 168 3.80 14.76 -8.72
C ALA A 168 4.96 14.46 -7.74
N ILE A 169 4.64 14.26 -6.47
CA ILE A 169 5.63 14.01 -5.43
C ILE A 169 5.96 12.51 -5.43
N ARG A 170 7.01 12.13 -6.16
CA ARG A 170 7.46 10.73 -6.26
C ARG A 170 8.47 10.33 -5.19
N ASP A 171 9.22 11.30 -4.68
CA ASP A 171 10.31 11.10 -3.73
C ASP A 171 10.24 12.15 -2.61
N LEU A 172 10.06 11.72 -1.37
CA LEU A 172 9.93 12.61 -0.21
C LEU A 172 11.21 13.39 0.11
N LYS A 173 12.33 13.07 -0.53
CA LYS A 173 13.52 13.93 -0.46
C LYS A 173 13.31 15.28 -1.12
N LYS A 174 12.42 15.38 -2.12
CA LYS A 174 12.12 16.66 -2.79
C LYS A 174 11.11 17.50 -2.01
N VAL A 175 10.11 16.84 -1.42
CA VAL A 175 9.05 17.49 -0.65
C VAL A 175 8.80 16.65 0.60
N SER A 176 9.18 17.16 1.78
CA SER A 176 9.05 16.41 3.03
C SER A 176 7.61 16.30 3.50
N ASN A 177 6.81 17.35 3.33
CA ASN A 177 5.47 17.46 3.89
C ASN A 177 4.47 17.79 2.78
N PRO A 178 3.26 17.21 2.79
CA PRO A 178 2.21 17.61 1.89
C PRO A 178 1.76 19.05 2.18
N SER A 179 1.23 19.73 1.17
CA SER A 179 0.79 21.12 1.26
C SER A 179 -0.44 21.35 0.39
N GLU A 180 -1.22 22.37 0.73
CA GLU A 180 -2.32 22.86 -0.11
C GLU A 180 -1.82 23.60 -1.36
N CYS A 181 -0.55 23.98 -1.40
CA CYS A 181 0.06 24.66 -2.54
C CYS A 181 1.13 23.79 -3.20
N CYS A 182 1.23 23.86 -4.53
CA CYS A 182 2.25 23.16 -5.28
C CYS A 182 3.65 23.71 -4.94
N SER A 183 4.60 22.83 -4.65
CA SER A 183 5.99 23.21 -4.38
C SER A 183 6.74 23.76 -5.61
N VAL A 184 6.18 23.62 -6.81
CA VAL A 184 6.80 24.08 -8.07
C VAL A 184 6.13 25.36 -8.58
N CYS A 185 4.84 25.30 -8.95
CA CYS A 185 4.15 26.45 -9.53
C CYS A 185 3.45 27.35 -8.49
N ARG A 186 3.46 26.97 -7.20
CA ARG A 186 2.83 27.70 -6.08
C ARG A 186 1.30 27.84 -6.16
N SER A 187 0.66 27.35 -7.22
CA SER A 187 -0.80 27.30 -7.32
C SER A 187 -1.41 26.48 -6.18
N LYS A 188 -2.54 26.96 -5.66
CA LYS A 188 -3.38 26.20 -4.73
C LYS A 188 -3.90 24.95 -5.44
N ILE A 189 -3.69 23.79 -4.83
CA ILE A 189 -4.13 22.50 -5.36
C ILE A 189 -5.55 22.28 -4.87
N THR A 190 -6.52 22.32 -5.76
CA THR A 190 -7.93 22.12 -5.39
C THR A 190 -8.21 20.63 -5.21
N GLN A 191 -8.81 20.26 -4.08
CA GLN A 191 -9.27 18.90 -3.86
C GLN A 191 -10.61 18.68 -4.58
N SER A 192 -10.71 17.57 -5.32
CA SER A 192 -11.95 17.20 -6.00
C SER A 192 -12.77 16.23 -5.15
N THR A 193 -14.08 16.36 -5.25
CA THR A 193 -15.02 15.42 -4.64
C THR A 193 -15.11 14.16 -5.49
N LYS A 194 -15.11 12.99 -4.85
CA LYS A 194 -15.34 11.69 -5.51
C LYS A 194 -16.25 10.83 -4.63
N ILE A 195 -17.39 10.45 -5.18
CA ILE A 195 -18.27 9.44 -4.59
C ILE A 195 -17.87 8.08 -5.16
N LEU A 196 -17.55 7.13 -4.28
CA LEU A 196 -17.22 5.76 -4.67
C LEU A 196 -18.50 4.94 -4.88
N GLY A 197 -18.59 4.25 -6.01
CA GLY A 197 -19.60 3.20 -6.20
C GLY A 197 -19.39 2.04 -5.23
N GLY A 198 -20.44 1.23 -5.03
CA GLY A 198 -20.44 0.17 -4.00
C GLY A 198 -19.24 -0.78 -4.06
N ASN A 199 -18.83 -1.20 -5.27
CA ASN A 199 -17.67 -2.10 -5.43
C ASN A 199 -16.35 -1.46 -5.00
N LEU A 200 -16.09 -0.21 -5.41
CA LEU A 200 -14.85 0.49 -5.05
C LEU A 200 -14.83 0.89 -3.58
N ARG A 201 -16.00 1.26 -3.02
CA ARG A 201 -16.14 1.50 -1.59
C ARG A 201 -15.78 0.24 -0.80
N TRP A 202 -16.35 -0.90 -1.17
CA TRP A 202 -16.02 -2.18 -0.56
C TRP A 202 -14.52 -2.50 -0.62
N VAL A 203 -13.89 -2.33 -1.80
CA VAL A 203 -12.44 -2.58 -1.96
C VAL A 203 -11.60 -1.64 -1.09
N GLN A 204 -11.96 -0.36 -1.02
CA GLN A 204 -11.29 0.62 -0.17
C GLN A 204 -11.41 0.24 1.31
N ASP A 205 -12.63 -0.04 1.76
CA ASP A 205 -12.95 -0.32 3.16
C ASP A 205 -12.28 -1.62 3.63
N ARG A 206 -12.34 -2.69 2.83
CA ARG A 206 -11.64 -3.94 3.11
C ARG A 206 -10.12 -3.76 3.12
N GLY A 207 -9.56 -2.95 2.23
CA GLY A 207 -8.13 -2.66 2.25
C GLY A 207 -7.69 -1.89 3.51
N LEU A 208 -8.56 -1.01 4.02
CA LEU A 208 -8.33 -0.34 5.30
C LEU A 208 -8.47 -1.30 6.49
N GLU A 209 -9.43 -2.22 6.44
CA GLU A 209 -9.62 -3.28 7.42
C GLU A 209 -8.40 -4.20 7.50
N LEU A 210 -7.84 -4.63 6.36
CA LEU A 210 -6.58 -5.38 6.33
C LEU A 210 -5.46 -4.61 7.06
N HIS A 211 -5.31 -3.32 6.79
CA HIS A 211 -4.28 -2.51 7.44
C HIS A 211 -4.50 -2.37 8.96
N ARG A 212 -5.76 -2.32 9.41
CA ARG A 212 -6.16 -2.14 10.81
C ARG A 212 -6.36 -3.43 11.60
N SER A 213 -6.21 -4.60 10.96
CA SER A 213 -6.32 -5.93 11.59
C SER A 213 -5.57 -5.96 12.94
N SER A 214 -6.17 -6.57 13.97
CA SER A 214 -5.58 -6.69 15.31
C SER A 214 -4.39 -7.64 15.36
N GLU A 215 -4.33 -8.59 14.44
CA GLU A 215 -3.35 -9.66 14.41
C GLU A 215 -1.95 -9.17 13.98
N GLY A 216 -0.91 -9.92 14.36
CA GLY A 216 0.47 -9.58 14.02
C GLY A 216 0.80 -9.77 12.54
N ILE A 217 1.86 -9.14 12.05
CA ILE A 217 2.25 -9.25 10.63
C ILE A 217 2.80 -10.64 10.28
N LEU A 218 3.21 -11.42 11.30
CA LEU A 218 3.67 -12.80 11.17
C LEU A 218 2.54 -13.83 11.13
N ASN A 219 1.38 -13.49 11.69
CA ASN A 219 0.18 -14.32 11.70
C ASN A 219 -1.04 -13.45 11.35
N PRO A 220 -1.16 -12.96 10.11
CA PRO A 220 -2.23 -12.03 9.73
C PRO A 220 -3.60 -12.71 9.78
N GLY A 221 -4.63 -12.02 10.30
CA GLY A 221 -5.96 -12.58 10.52
C GLY A 221 -6.63 -13.08 9.24
N TYR A 222 -6.48 -12.33 8.15
CA TYR A 222 -7.13 -12.63 6.86
C TYR A 222 -6.22 -13.35 5.86
N LYS A 223 -5.16 -14.03 6.36
CA LYS A 223 -4.27 -14.81 5.49
C LYS A 223 -5.00 -15.94 4.77
N TYR A 224 -6.00 -16.55 5.41
CA TYR A 224 -6.80 -17.59 4.79
C TYR A 224 -7.62 -17.03 3.61
N ASP A 225 -8.32 -15.91 3.83
CA ASP A 225 -9.12 -15.23 2.82
C ASP A 225 -8.32 -14.94 1.55
N MET A 226 -7.13 -14.36 1.72
CA MET A 226 -6.24 -14.04 0.59
C MET A 226 -5.70 -15.29 -0.11
N ASN A 227 -5.54 -16.43 0.57
CA ASN A 227 -4.88 -17.58 -0.02
C ASN A 227 -5.83 -18.63 -0.61
N HIS A 228 -7.07 -18.70 -0.13
CA HIS A 228 -7.93 -19.85 -0.40
C HIS A 228 -9.32 -19.49 -0.94
N VAL A 229 -9.88 -18.34 -0.55
CA VAL A 229 -11.31 -18.07 -0.80
C VAL A 229 -11.64 -17.90 -2.28
N VAL A 230 -10.77 -17.25 -3.06
CA VAL A 230 -10.96 -17.16 -4.52
C VAL A 230 -11.03 -18.54 -5.17
N GLY A 231 -10.13 -19.45 -4.78
CA GLY A 231 -10.12 -20.83 -5.26
C GLY A 231 -11.35 -21.62 -4.83
N ALA A 232 -11.83 -21.41 -3.60
CA ALA A 232 -13.05 -22.00 -3.08
C ALA A 232 -14.30 -21.53 -3.87
N CYS A 233 -14.44 -20.21 -4.09
CA CYS A 233 -15.52 -19.63 -4.90
C CYS A 233 -15.59 -20.28 -6.29
N VAL A 234 -14.46 -20.31 -7.00
CA VAL A 234 -14.39 -20.90 -8.35
C VAL A 234 -14.73 -22.40 -8.31
N SER A 235 -14.26 -23.12 -7.29
CA SER A 235 -14.52 -24.56 -7.17
C SER A 235 -16.00 -24.87 -6.91
N LEU A 236 -16.69 -24.05 -6.11
CA LEU A 236 -18.12 -24.17 -5.88
C LEU A 236 -18.93 -23.86 -7.14
N LEU A 237 -18.61 -22.77 -7.84
CA LEU A 237 -19.30 -22.37 -9.08
C LEU A 237 -19.11 -23.35 -10.24
N THR A 238 -18.05 -24.17 -10.18
CA THR A 238 -17.72 -25.19 -11.19
C THR A 238 -17.96 -26.61 -10.71
N LYS A 239 -18.62 -26.79 -9.56
CA LYS A 239 -18.93 -28.10 -8.99
C LYS A 239 -19.68 -28.96 -10.02
N GLY A 240 -19.21 -30.20 -10.20
CA GLY A 240 -19.76 -31.14 -11.18
C GLY A 240 -19.26 -30.96 -12.62
N LYS A 241 -18.60 -29.85 -12.98
CA LYS A 241 -18.22 -29.56 -14.39
C LYS A 241 -16.91 -30.20 -14.86
N ARG A 242 -16.17 -30.96 -14.02
CA ARG A 242 -14.84 -31.56 -14.32
C ARG A 242 -13.87 -30.64 -15.10
N LEU A 243 -13.88 -29.34 -14.80
CA LEU A 243 -13.03 -28.35 -15.47
C LEU A 243 -11.67 -28.22 -14.78
N GLY A 244 -10.61 -28.23 -15.58
CA GLY A 244 -9.26 -27.88 -15.13
C GLY A 244 -9.10 -26.38 -14.86
N LEU A 245 -8.04 -25.99 -14.15
CA LEU A 245 -7.80 -24.59 -13.79
C LEU A 245 -7.62 -23.66 -15.00
N VAL A 246 -6.98 -24.14 -16.07
CA VAL A 246 -6.82 -23.37 -17.31
C VAL A 246 -8.19 -23.05 -17.93
N GLN A 247 -9.10 -24.02 -17.97
CA GLN A 247 -10.46 -23.82 -18.48
C GLN A 247 -11.25 -22.84 -17.59
N LYS A 248 -11.10 -22.95 -16.27
CA LYS A 248 -11.69 -22.01 -15.31
C LYS A 248 -11.18 -20.58 -15.53
N HIS A 249 -9.87 -20.42 -15.77
CA HIS A 249 -9.26 -19.13 -16.09
C HIS A 249 -9.81 -18.54 -17.40
N ILE A 250 -9.82 -19.31 -18.48
CA ILE A 250 -10.38 -18.89 -19.77
C ILE A 250 -11.84 -18.44 -19.63
N HIS A 251 -12.61 -19.10 -18.78
CA HIS A 251 -14.00 -18.74 -18.53
C HIS A 251 -14.17 -17.46 -17.70
N TYR A 252 -13.50 -17.35 -16.56
CA TYR A 252 -13.76 -16.26 -15.61
C TYR A 252 -12.90 -15.00 -15.83
N GLN A 253 -11.72 -15.10 -16.45
CA GLN A 253 -10.85 -13.93 -16.66
C GLN A 253 -11.51 -12.84 -17.52
N PRO A 254 -12.17 -13.15 -18.65
CA PRO A 254 -12.85 -12.12 -19.45
C PRO A 254 -14.04 -11.49 -18.71
N LEU A 255 -14.82 -12.31 -17.99
CA LEU A 255 -15.95 -11.84 -17.17
C LEU A 255 -15.48 -10.89 -16.06
N PHE A 256 -14.38 -11.23 -15.41
CA PHE A 256 -13.74 -10.38 -14.41
C PHE A 256 -13.23 -9.07 -15.02
N SER A 257 -12.59 -9.14 -16.20
CA SER A 257 -12.11 -7.96 -16.93
C SER A 257 -13.24 -6.98 -17.23
N GLU A 258 -14.34 -7.47 -17.79
CA GLU A 258 -15.54 -6.67 -18.07
C GLU A 258 -16.14 -6.06 -16.81
N TRP A 259 -16.28 -6.86 -15.75
CA TRP A 259 -16.78 -6.38 -14.46
C TRP A 259 -15.88 -5.31 -13.84
N ALA A 260 -14.56 -5.48 -13.90
CA ALA A 260 -13.59 -4.55 -13.32
C ALA A 260 -13.66 -3.18 -14.01
N LEU A 261 -13.77 -3.18 -15.35
CA LEU A 261 -13.97 -1.96 -16.14
C LEU A 261 -15.30 -1.27 -15.77
N LYS A 262 -16.41 -2.01 -15.75
CA LYS A 262 -17.74 -1.48 -15.37
C LYS A 262 -17.77 -0.95 -13.94
N SER A 263 -17.02 -1.56 -13.03
CA SER A 263 -16.91 -1.14 -11.62
C SER A 263 -16.01 0.08 -11.40
N GLY A 264 -15.28 0.53 -12.44
CA GLY A 264 -14.33 1.64 -12.34
C GLY A 264 -13.00 1.27 -11.67
N ALA A 265 -12.66 -0.02 -11.59
CA ALA A 265 -11.43 -0.49 -10.93
C ALA A 265 -10.16 -0.04 -11.65
N SER A 266 -10.24 0.41 -12.91
CA SER A 266 -9.11 0.94 -13.68
C SER A 266 -8.37 2.06 -12.96
N CYS A 267 -9.04 2.85 -12.11
CA CYS A 267 -8.39 3.93 -11.36
C CYS A 267 -7.37 3.45 -10.30
N LEU A 268 -7.34 2.16 -9.98
CA LEU A 268 -6.42 1.54 -9.04
C LEU A 268 -5.09 1.13 -9.70
N PHE A 269 -5.06 1.06 -11.03
CA PHE A 269 -3.93 0.60 -11.83
C PHE A 269 -3.38 1.71 -12.71
N ASP A 270 -2.22 1.47 -13.33
CA ASP A 270 -1.67 2.39 -14.31
C ASP A 270 -2.40 2.34 -15.66
N GLU A 271 -2.18 3.36 -16.48
CA GLU A 271 -2.93 3.59 -17.73
C GLU A 271 -2.77 2.46 -18.75
N ASN A 272 -1.68 1.70 -18.69
CA ASN A 272 -1.37 0.61 -19.63
C ASN A 272 -1.78 -0.76 -19.10
N PHE A 273 -2.56 -0.81 -18.02
CA PHE A 273 -2.96 -2.05 -17.37
C PHE A 273 -4.09 -2.77 -18.11
N SER A 274 -3.96 -4.08 -18.29
CA SER A 274 -5.01 -4.95 -18.85
C SER A 274 -5.52 -5.94 -17.80
N PHE A 275 -6.82 -5.86 -17.47
CA PHE A 275 -7.45 -6.84 -16.58
C PHE A 275 -7.52 -8.25 -17.18
N GLU A 276 -7.38 -8.40 -18.50
CA GLU A 276 -7.44 -9.69 -19.16
C GLU A 276 -6.07 -10.38 -19.19
N TYR A 277 -5.00 -9.61 -19.42
CA TYR A 277 -3.68 -10.17 -19.73
C TYR A 277 -2.64 -9.93 -18.63
N ASP A 278 -2.85 -9.00 -17.71
CA ASP A 278 -1.87 -8.75 -16.66
C ASP A 278 -1.91 -9.79 -15.55
N ASN A 279 -0.76 -10.43 -15.33
CA ASN A 279 -0.53 -11.38 -14.23
C ASN A 279 -0.87 -10.83 -12.84
N ALA A 280 -0.94 -9.51 -12.67
CA ALA A 280 -1.33 -8.88 -11.41
C ALA A 280 -2.74 -9.25 -10.96
N VAL A 281 -3.64 -9.56 -11.89
CA VAL A 281 -5.04 -9.92 -11.62
C VAL A 281 -5.42 -11.23 -12.31
N SER A 282 -4.44 -12.05 -12.69
CA SER A 282 -4.69 -13.36 -13.28
C SER A 282 -5.34 -14.32 -12.27
N LEU A 283 -6.47 -14.91 -12.64
CA LEU A 283 -7.14 -15.92 -11.82
C LEU A 283 -6.22 -17.12 -11.56
N HIS A 284 -5.51 -17.56 -12.59
CA HIS A 284 -4.61 -18.71 -12.51
C HIS A 284 -3.52 -18.46 -11.45
N THR A 285 -2.86 -17.30 -11.49
CA THR A 285 -1.83 -16.91 -10.52
C THR A 285 -2.41 -16.74 -9.12
N THR A 286 -3.62 -16.17 -9.02
CA THR A 286 -4.35 -15.95 -7.75
C THR A 286 -4.65 -17.27 -7.04
N ILE A 287 -5.00 -18.33 -7.78
CA ILE A 287 -5.30 -19.65 -7.21
C ILE A 287 -4.05 -20.49 -6.97
N ASN A 288 -3.12 -20.57 -7.93
CA ASN A 288 -1.95 -21.46 -7.82
C ASN A 288 -0.83 -20.89 -6.95
N THR A 289 -0.65 -19.57 -6.97
CA THR A 289 0.43 -18.89 -6.25
C THR A 289 -0.10 -17.64 -5.55
N PRO A 290 -1.08 -17.79 -4.64
CA PRO A 290 -1.75 -16.66 -4.00
C PRO A 290 -0.78 -15.73 -3.26
N THR A 291 0.34 -16.27 -2.75
CA THR A 291 1.34 -15.47 -2.05
C THR A 291 2.20 -14.58 -2.95
N LYS A 292 2.06 -14.72 -4.27
CA LYS A 292 2.69 -13.89 -5.30
C LYS A 292 1.73 -12.88 -5.89
N VAL A 293 0.57 -12.67 -5.26
CA VAL A 293 -0.48 -11.76 -5.70
C VAL A 293 -0.73 -10.71 -4.61
N SER A 294 -1.03 -9.48 -5.02
CA SER A 294 -1.27 -8.38 -4.07
C SER A 294 -2.62 -8.55 -3.37
N PRO A 295 -2.79 -8.06 -2.12
CA PRO A 295 -4.11 -8.10 -1.48
C PRO A 295 -5.17 -7.33 -2.29
N LEU A 296 -4.81 -6.27 -3.01
CA LEU A 296 -5.74 -5.56 -3.90
C LEU A 296 -6.34 -6.50 -4.96
N SER A 297 -5.51 -7.33 -5.58
CA SER A 297 -5.97 -8.28 -6.60
C SER A 297 -6.90 -9.33 -6.01
N HIS A 298 -6.58 -9.83 -4.81
CA HIS A 298 -7.46 -10.74 -4.07
C HIS A 298 -8.80 -10.08 -3.76
N LEU A 299 -8.80 -8.85 -3.25
CA LEU A 299 -10.01 -8.08 -2.97
C LEU A 299 -10.89 -7.88 -4.21
N LEU A 300 -10.30 -7.62 -5.38
CA LEU A 300 -11.06 -7.50 -6.62
C LEU A 300 -11.73 -8.83 -7.00
N TRP A 301 -11.01 -9.95 -6.89
CA TRP A 301 -11.58 -11.27 -7.17
C TRP A 301 -12.67 -11.66 -6.15
N LEU A 302 -12.43 -11.41 -4.87
CA LEU A 302 -13.42 -11.63 -3.81
C LEU A 302 -14.69 -10.83 -4.08
N ARG A 303 -14.55 -9.54 -4.41
CA ARG A 303 -15.71 -8.71 -4.74
C ARG A 303 -16.43 -9.16 -6.00
N PHE A 304 -15.69 -9.58 -7.03
CA PHE A 304 -16.26 -10.13 -8.26
C PHE A 304 -17.11 -11.39 -7.98
N PHE A 305 -16.65 -12.26 -7.07
CA PHE A 305 -17.40 -13.45 -6.66
C PHE A 305 -18.48 -13.18 -5.59
N GLY A 306 -18.71 -11.92 -5.22
CA GLY A 306 -19.78 -11.54 -4.30
C GLY A 306 -19.49 -11.83 -2.83
N VAL A 307 -18.22 -11.92 -2.43
CA VAL A 307 -17.84 -12.03 -1.01
C VAL A 307 -18.06 -10.66 -0.34
N ASP A 308 -18.88 -10.62 0.72
CA ASP A 308 -19.23 -9.35 1.37
C ASP A 308 -18.37 -9.08 2.61
N SER A 309 -17.94 -10.12 3.33
CA SER A 309 -17.08 -10.02 4.51
C SER A 309 -16.02 -11.12 4.57
N PHE A 310 -14.90 -10.82 5.24
CA PHE A 310 -13.87 -11.81 5.48
C PHE A 310 -14.36 -12.91 6.43
N GLY A 311 -13.86 -14.13 6.26
CA GLY A 311 -14.22 -15.27 7.08
C GLY A 311 -15.56 -15.93 6.71
N GLU A 312 -16.32 -15.41 5.74
CA GLU A 312 -17.56 -16.02 5.26
C GLU A 312 -17.38 -17.49 4.85
N PHE A 313 -16.25 -17.80 4.22
CA PHE A 313 -15.93 -19.12 3.68
C PHE A 313 -15.32 -20.10 4.68
N ASN A 314 -14.94 -19.65 5.88
CA ASN A 314 -14.53 -20.57 6.95
C ASN A 314 -15.71 -21.38 7.53
N ARG A 315 -16.94 -21.13 7.03
CA ARG A 315 -18.19 -21.79 7.45
C ARG A 315 -18.78 -22.75 6.42
N TRP A 316 -18.05 -23.06 5.34
CA TRP A 316 -18.52 -23.90 4.22
C TRP A 316 -17.66 -25.14 4.03
#